data_AF-A0A0W1AUC7-F1
#
_entry.id   AF-A0A0W1AUC7-F1
#
_cell.length_a   1.000
_cell.length_b   1.000
_cell.length_c   1.000
_cell.angle_alpha   90.00
_cell.angle_beta   90.00
_cell.angle_gamma   90.00
#
_symmetry.space_group_name_H-M   'P 1'
#
loop_
_entity.id
_entity.type
_entity.pdbx_description
1 polymer ?
#
loop_
_entity_poly.entity_id
_entity_poly.type
_entity_poly.pdbx_seq_one_letter_code
_entity_poly.pdbx_strand_id
1 'polypeptide(L)'
;MKYLILSGGSWEDYEYKRLLELLPDREEVCFTGRMTREQQTNSQVRAVAAADIYSLNMKQYTILVSSPYWLSEVLSLQAVYVVALLERCPEEEDKWLWDKYSGLLGAKANLAATRSERIYLEQSLRREGVIYLGGDQQESYGVTFQGDRLYFLTDYEVLWRKAILNLWQDSTRSSADWVTIQLELRADYYISMCAKLPSQPVVHYLAASYLYLLGDPAANRYLAQSFELMVLYEYLDCLHSHFRFFSAIEVKTGDLETAVQQYTITAFTAEEKLEAERLQGWLHSGQYELVRAELFRLNENEAAAVRILSSLTTSEAKLLLIQNYIRIFQWEKALELQQELEGSVDGVIEGTIHLLHGRRHEAIRSFLNAAGQDNQAWPLLSEMADLEEAIRRLKRRVEA
;
A
#
# COMPACT_ATOMS: atom_id res chain seq x y z
N MET A 1 15.94 -12.63 15.47
CA MET A 1 14.76 -11.79 15.18
C MET A 1 13.53 -12.46 15.76
N LYS A 2 12.63 -11.66 16.36
CA LYS A 2 11.38 -12.16 16.94
C LYS A 2 10.19 -11.67 16.14
N TYR A 3 9.18 -12.53 15.97
CA TYR A 3 8.04 -12.26 15.11
C TYR A 3 6.73 -12.53 15.85
N LEU A 4 5.75 -11.65 15.69
CA LEU A 4 4.39 -11.84 16.16
C LEU A 4 3.44 -11.78 14.96
N ILE A 5 2.60 -12.80 14.81
CA ILE A 5 1.63 -12.91 13.72
C ILE A 5 0.25 -12.56 14.26
N LEU A 6 -0.34 -11.50 13.73
CA LEU A 6 -1.74 -11.11 13.94
C LEU A 6 -2.54 -11.57 12.70
N SER A 7 -3.08 -12.79 12.77
CA SER A 7 -3.77 -13.43 11.65
C SER A 7 -5.20 -12.92 11.45
N GLY A 8 -5.78 -13.16 10.27
CA GLY A 8 -7.20 -12.91 10.01
C GLY A 8 -8.15 -14.05 10.47
N GLY A 9 -7.59 -15.17 10.90
CA GLY A 9 -8.33 -16.40 11.22
C GLY A 9 -7.47 -17.46 11.91
N SER A 10 -7.95 -18.71 11.88
CA SER A 10 -7.33 -19.88 12.51
C SER A 10 -5.92 -20.17 11.96
N TRP A 11 -5.14 -20.99 12.67
CA TRP A 11 -3.88 -21.48 12.12
C TRP A 11 -4.13 -22.34 10.88
N GLU A 12 -5.14 -23.20 10.87
CA GLU A 12 -5.49 -24.11 9.78
C GLU A 12 -5.69 -23.38 8.44
N ASP A 13 -6.37 -22.24 8.47
CA ASP A 13 -6.72 -21.48 7.27
C ASP A 13 -5.68 -20.39 6.94
N TYR A 14 -4.61 -20.28 7.73
CA TYR A 14 -3.61 -19.25 7.50
C TYR A 14 -2.77 -19.50 6.23
N GLU A 15 -2.98 -18.66 5.22
CA GLU A 15 -2.36 -18.84 3.89
C GLU A 15 -0.85 -18.61 3.86
N TYR A 16 -0.31 -17.86 4.83
CA TYR A 16 1.08 -17.42 4.83
C TYR A 16 2.03 -18.32 5.63
N LYS A 17 1.61 -19.52 6.06
CA LYS A 17 2.46 -20.47 6.80
C LYS A 17 3.82 -20.67 6.16
N ARG A 18 3.84 -20.85 4.84
CA ARG A 18 5.05 -21.04 4.06
C ARG A 18 6.03 -19.87 4.24
N LEU A 19 5.54 -18.63 4.22
CA LEU A 19 6.37 -17.46 4.42
C LEU A 19 6.88 -17.33 5.87
N LEU A 20 6.12 -17.84 6.85
CA LEU A 20 6.58 -17.91 8.25
C LEU A 20 7.76 -18.86 8.41
N GLU A 21 7.74 -20.00 7.70
CA GLU A 21 8.88 -20.93 7.63
C GLU A 21 10.10 -20.32 6.94
N LEU A 22 9.94 -19.22 6.20
CA LEU A 22 11.04 -18.59 5.49
C LEU A 22 11.59 -17.35 6.19
N LEU A 23 10.98 -16.93 7.31
CA LEU A 23 11.44 -15.78 8.08
C LEU A 23 12.94 -15.91 8.43
N PRO A 24 13.73 -14.84 8.28
CA PRO A 24 15.14 -14.85 8.64
C PRO A 24 15.33 -14.85 10.17
N ASP A 25 16.39 -15.52 10.64
CA ASP A 25 16.83 -15.50 12.03
C ASP A 25 15.70 -15.69 13.06
N ARG A 26 14.89 -16.75 12.89
CA ARG A 26 13.72 -17.10 13.73
C ARG A 26 14.12 -17.46 15.16
N GLU A 27 14.45 -16.48 15.98
CA GLU A 27 14.70 -16.66 17.42
C GLU A 27 13.39 -17.04 18.13
N GLU A 28 12.30 -16.35 17.78
CA GLU A 28 10.96 -16.65 18.28
C GLU A 28 9.92 -16.25 17.24
N VAL A 29 8.93 -17.11 17.01
CA VAL A 29 7.74 -16.79 16.22
C VAL A 29 6.50 -17.11 17.04
N CYS A 30 5.71 -16.09 17.31
CA CYS A 30 4.45 -16.19 18.04
C CYS A 30 3.28 -16.01 17.06
N PHE A 31 2.27 -16.86 17.15
CA PHE A 31 1.03 -16.74 16.40
C PHE A 31 -0.11 -16.43 17.35
N THR A 32 -0.86 -15.37 17.05
CA THR A 32 -2.05 -15.01 17.83
C THR A 32 -3.20 -15.90 17.42
N GLY A 33 -3.67 -16.75 18.34
CA GLY A 33 -4.75 -17.69 18.08
C GLY A 33 -4.45 -19.09 18.61
N ARG A 34 -5.38 -20.01 18.38
CA ARG A 34 -5.24 -21.39 18.83
C ARG A 34 -4.34 -22.19 17.88
N MET A 35 -3.47 -23.00 18.49
CA MET A 35 -2.72 -24.03 17.79
C MET A 35 -2.61 -25.27 18.68
N THR A 36 -2.75 -26.45 18.09
CA THR A 36 -2.48 -27.71 18.80
C THR A 36 -0.98 -27.84 19.12
N ARG A 37 -0.63 -28.66 20.11
CA ARG A 37 0.79 -28.90 20.45
C ARG A 37 1.58 -29.49 19.28
N GLU A 38 0.94 -30.31 18.46
CA GLU A 38 1.54 -30.89 17.26
C GLU A 38 1.85 -29.81 16.22
N GLN A 39 0.89 -28.90 15.96
CA GLN A 39 1.11 -27.77 15.05
C GLN A 39 2.26 -26.87 15.51
N GLN A 40 2.31 -26.54 16.80
CA GLN A 40 3.38 -25.71 17.37
C GLN A 40 4.75 -26.39 17.22
N THR A 41 4.81 -27.70 17.47
CA THR A 41 6.05 -28.48 17.34
C THR A 41 6.52 -28.58 15.88
N ASN A 42 5.61 -28.86 14.95
CA ASN A 42 5.93 -29.08 13.54
C ASN A 42 6.35 -27.79 12.80
N SER A 43 5.76 -26.66 13.18
CA SER A 43 6.00 -25.35 12.59
C SER A 43 7.07 -24.53 13.34
N GLN A 44 7.40 -24.92 14.57
CA GLN A 44 8.24 -24.13 15.49
C GLN A 44 7.67 -22.73 15.71
N VAL A 45 6.33 -22.65 15.84
CA VAL A 45 5.59 -21.41 16.12
C VAL A 45 4.84 -21.59 17.42
N ARG A 46 4.98 -20.63 18.33
CA ARG A 46 4.31 -20.63 19.63
C ARG A 46 2.94 -19.97 19.53
N ALA A 47 1.91 -20.62 20.04
CA ALA A 47 0.60 -19.97 20.17
C ALA A 47 0.60 -18.97 21.33
N VAL A 48 -0.02 -17.81 21.11
CA VAL A 48 -0.23 -16.77 22.13
C VAL A 48 -1.71 -16.35 22.08
N ALA A 49 -2.37 -16.29 23.23
CA ALA A 49 -3.73 -15.77 23.28
C ALA A 49 -3.72 -14.26 23.05
N ALA A 50 -4.78 -13.71 22.43
CA ALA A 50 -4.85 -12.28 22.12
C ALA A 50 -4.69 -11.38 23.37
N ALA A 51 -5.20 -11.82 24.52
CA ALA A 51 -5.05 -11.12 25.79
C ALA A 51 -3.60 -11.07 26.31
N ASP A 52 -2.76 -12.06 25.94
CA ASP A 52 -1.41 -12.21 26.47
C ASP A 52 -0.35 -11.47 25.63
N ILE A 53 -0.72 -10.92 24.47
CA ILE A 53 0.22 -10.21 23.59
C ILE A 53 0.93 -9.06 24.32
N TYR A 54 0.20 -8.35 25.18
CA TYR A 54 0.74 -7.21 25.95
C TYR A 54 1.79 -7.60 27.01
N SER A 55 1.95 -8.90 27.30
CA SER A 55 3.00 -9.38 28.21
C SER A 55 4.37 -9.50 27.53
N LEU A 56 4.41 -9.45 26.20
CA LEU A 56 5.63 -9.60 25.41
C LEU A 56 6.35 -8.24 25.26
N ASN A 57 7.68 -8.27 25.20
CA ASN A 57 8.47 -7.06 24.93
C ASN A 57 8.43 -6.70 23.44
N MET A 58 7.35 -6.03 23.00
CA MET A 58 7.08 -5.69 21.60
C MET A 58 8.19 -4.89 20.89
N LYS A 59 9.01 -4.14 21.63
CA LYS A 59 10.18 -3.42 21.10
C LYS A 59 11.31 -4.34 20.61
N GLN A 60 11.10 -5.66 20.58
CA GLN A 60 12.00 -6.64 19.97
C GLN A 60 11.35 -7.41 18.83
N TYR A 61 10.06 -7.18 18.55
CA TYR A 61 9.30 -7.94 17.58
C TYR A 61 9.09 -7.15 16.28
N THR A 62 9.10 -7.89 15.17
CA THR A 62 8.43 -7.49 13.93
C THR A 62 7.02 -8.10 13.95
N ILE A 63 5.99 -7.29 13.76
CA ILE A 63 4.60 -7.76 13.69
C ILE A 63 4.21 -7.96 12.22
N LEU A 64 3.67 -9.14 11.88
CA LEU A 64 3.04 -9.42 10.60
C LEU A 64 1.53 -9.41 10.79
N VAL A 65 0.82 -8.60 10.01
CA VAL A 65 -0.61 -8.31 10.20
C VAL A 65 -1.39 -8.70 8.95
N SER A 66 -2.29 -9.69 9.06
CA SER A 66 -3.08 -10.20 7.93
C SER A 66 -4.54 -9.73 7.92
N SER A 67 -4.95 -8.91 8.90
CA SER A 67 -6.26 -8.27 8.89
C SER A 67 -6.15 -6.82 9.32
N PRO A 68 -6.78 -5.88 8.60
CA PRO A 68 -6.74 -4.46 8.93
C PRO A 68 -7.38 -4.13 10.27
N TYR A 69 -8.28 -4.98 10.79
CA TYR A 69 -8.96 -4.74 12.06
C TYR A 69 -8.07 -4.96 13.29
N TRP A 70 -6.83 -5.45 13.11
CA TRP A 70 -5.82 -5.44 14.17
C TRP A 70 -5.15 -4.07 14.36
N LEU A 71 -5.49 -3.06 13.55
CA LEU A 71 -4.77 -1.78 13.53
C LEU A 71 -4.70 -1.10 14.90
N SER A 72 -5.75 -1.18 15.73
CA SER A 72 -5.73 -0.58 17.07
C SER A 72 -4.68 -1.23 17.98
N GLU A 73 -4.59 -2.57 17.93
CA GLU A 73 -3.60 -3.36 18.65
C GLU A 73 -2.19 -3.10 18.10
N VAL A 74 -2.03 -3.03 16.78
CA VAL A 74 -0.73 -2.74 16.15
C VAL A 74 -0.17 -1.39 16.63
N LEU A 75 -1.02 -0.36 16.68
CA LEU A 75 -0.63 0.97 17.13
C LEU A 75 -0.32 1.03 18.63
N SER A 76 -1.01 0.24 19.46
CA SER A 76 -0.78 0.21 20.90
C SER A 76 0.48 -0.57 21.29
N LEU A 77 0.83 -1.61 20.52
CA LEU A 77 1.96 -2.49 20.81
C LEU A 77 3.33 -1.85 20.55
N GLN A 78 3.40 -0.82 19.69
CA GLN A 78 4.65 -0.08 19.39
C GLN A 78 5.84 -1.01 19.05
N ALA A 79 5.59 -1.96 18.16
CA ALA A 79 6.61 -2.89 17.69
C ALA A 79 7.73 -2.19 16.91
N VAL A 80 8.87 -2.88 16.75
CA VAL A 80 10.02 -2.32 16.01
C VAL A 80 9.67 -2.08 14.55
N TYR A 81 9.06 -3.08 13.93
CA TYR A 81 8.61 -3.01 12.55
C TYR A 81 7.23 -3.64 12.41
N VAL A 82 6.43 -3.09 11.52
CA VAL A 82 5.11 -3.59 11.13
C VAL A 82 5.16 -4.00 9.66
N VAL A 83 4.73 -5.21 9.37
CA VAL A 83 4.57 -5.75 8.01
C VAL A 83 3.09 -6.01 7.78
N ALA A 84 2.49 -5.28 6.85
CA ALA A 84 1.09 -5.45 6.48
C ALA A 84 0.96 -6.46 5.34
N LEU A 85 0.22 -7.54 5.57
CA LEU A 85 -0.15 -8.53 4.56
C LEU A 85 -1.53 -8.14 4.01
N LEU A 86 -1.53 -7.33 2.95
CA LEU A 86 -2.72 -6.71 2.37
C LEU A 86 -3.44 -7.69 1.43
N GLU A 87 -4.72 -7.91 1.68
CA GLU A 87 -5.56 -8.84 0.95
C GLU A 87 -6.80 -8.19 0.37
N ARG A 88 -7.40 -8.88 -0.61
CA ARG A 88 -8.73 -8.50 -1.11
C ARG A 88 -9.74 -8.62 0.03
N CYS A 89 -10.74 -7.74 0.04
CA CYS A 89 -11.83 -7.82 1.00
C CYS A 89 -12.48 -9.22 0.96
N PRO A 90 -12.53 -9.94 2.09
CA PRO A 90 -13.31 -11.17 2.20
C PRO A 90 -14.80 -10.92 1.93
N GLU A 91 -15.52 -11.93 1.42
CA GLU A 91 -16.94 -11.78 1.05
C GLU A 91 -17.85 -11.43 2.23
N GLU A 92 -17.48 -11.81 3.46
CA GLU A 92 -18.27 -11.57 4.68
C GLU A 92 -18.00 -10.21 5.36
N GLU A 93 -17.06 -9.43 4.82
CA GLU A 93 -16.66 -8.14 5.37
C GLU A 93 -17.24 -6.98 4.56
N ASP A 94 -17.45 -5.83 5.22
CA ASP A 94 -17.82 -4.61 4.51
C ASP A 94 -16.63 -4.10 3.70
N LYS A 95 -16.81 -3.95 2.39
CA LYS A 95 -15.73 -3.58 1.47
C LYS A 95 -15.17 -2.19 1.77
N TRP A 96 -16.04 -1.22 2.05
CA TRP A 96 -15.59 0.16 2.26
C TRP A 96 -14.77 0.26 3.56
N LEU A 97 -15.24 -0.38 4.63
CA LEU A 97 -14.51 -0.48 5.88
C LEU A 97 -13.18 -1.22 5.69
N TRP A 98 -13.19 -2.38 5.05
CA TRP A 98 -11.98 -3.16 4.77
C TRP A 98 -10.93 -2.33 4.02
N ASP A 99 -11.33 -1.66 2.93
CA ASP A 99 -10.43 -0.89 2.09
C ASP A 99 -9.85 0.32 2.86
N LYS A 100 -10.68 1.03 3.64
CA LYS A 100 -10.24 2.15 4.50
C LYS A 100 -9.19 1.72 5.52
N TYR A 101 -9.48 0.68 6.30
CA TYR A 101 -8.58 0.23 7.37
C TYR A 101 -7.36 -0.52 6.82
N SER A 102 -7.44 -1.13 5.62
CA SER A 102 -6.27 -1.67 4.90
C SER A 102 -5.35 -0.54 4.43
N GLY A 103 -5.93 0.55 3.91
CA GLY A 103 -5.19 1.77 3.55
C GLY A 103 -4.42 2.34 4.74
N LEU A 104 -5.10 2.50 5.88
CA LEU A 104 -4.53 2.96 7.15
C LEU A 104 -3.45 2.01 7.69
N LEU A 105 -3.71 0.70 7.73
CA LEU A 105 -2.73 -0.29 8.18
C LEU A 105 -1.46 -0.23 7.34
N GLY A 106 -1.59 -0.23 6.02
CA GLY A 106 -0.41 -0.18 5.19
C GLY A 106 0.30 1.18 5.21
N ALA A 107 -0.38 2.29 5.51
CA ALA A 107 0.26 3.60 5.71
C ALA A 107 1.12 3.63 6.99
N LYS A 108 0.81 2.76 7.96
CA LYS A 108 1.57 2.54 9.19
C LYS A 108 2.67 1.48 9.07
N ALA A 109 2.59 0.62 8.07
CA ALA A 109 3.53 -0.46 7.89
C ALA A 109 4.88 0.04 7.37
N ASN A 110 5.95 -0.61 7.82
CA ASN A 110 7.29 -0.43 7.27
C ASN A 110 7.49 -1.20 5.97
N LEU A 111 6.70 -2.27 5.77
CA LEU A 111 6.67 -3.08 4.56
C LEU A 111 5.22 -3.53 4.31
N ALA A 112 4.73 -3.36 3.09
CA ALA A 112 3.46 -3.94 2.66
C ALA A 112 3.74 -5.13 1.75
N ALA A 113 3.01 -6.22 1.94
CA ALA A 113 3.10 -7.42 1.12
C ALA A 113 1.72 -7.86 0.67
N THR A 114 1.60 -8.41 -0.54
CA THR A 114 0.30 -8.88 -1.04
C THR A 114 0.47 -9.95 -2.11
N ARG A 115 -0.47 -10.90 -2.18
CA ARG A 115 -0.56 -11.89 -3.26
C ARG A 115 -1.35 -11.38 -4.48
N SER A 116 -2.06 -10.26 -4.33
CA SER A 116 -2.88 -9.68 -5.39
C SER A 116 -2.05 -8.66 -6.19
N GLU A 117 -1.77 -8.95 -7.46
CA GLU A 117 -0.97 -8.05 -8.31
C GLU A 117 -1.61 -6.67 -8.48
N ARG A 118 -2.95 -6.63 -8.51
CA ARG A 118 -3.70 -5.37 -8.51
C ARG A 118 -3.38 -4.52 -7.28
N ILE A 119 -3.40 -5.13 -6.09
CA ILE A 119 -3.09 -4.42 -4.84
C ILE A 119 -1.60 -4.04 -4.86
N TYR A 120 -0.73 -4.92 -5.35
CA TYR A 120 0.69 -4.65 -5.44
C TYR A 120 0.99 -3.38 -6.27
N LEU A 121 0.42 -3.27 -7.47
CA LEU A 121 0.61 -2.10 -8.34
C LEU A 121 0.05 -0.83 -7.71
N GLU A 122 -1.17 -0.90 -7.17
CA GLU A 122 -1.80 0.23 -6.47
C GLU A 122 -0.94 0.73 -5.29
N GLN A 123 -0.45 -0.19 -4.47
CA GLN A 123 0.38 0.16 -3.32
C GLN A 123 1.77 0.66 -3.74
N SER A 124 2.36 0.12 -4.81
CA SER A 124 3.65 0.58 -5.35
C SER A 124 3.61 2.04 -5.84
N LEU A 125 2.42 2.54 -6.18
CA LEU A 125 2.21 3.94 -6.54
C LEU A 125 1.95 4.84 -5.32
N ARG A 126 1.51 4.28 -4.19
CA ARG A 126 1.14 5.01 -2.96
C ARG A 126 2.24 5.06 -1.91
N ARG A 127 3.18 4.10 -1.93
CA ARG A 127 4.23 3.99 -0.93
C ARG A 127 5.45 3.20 -1.43
N GLU A 128 6.53 3.37 -0.69
CA GLU A 128 7.75 2.59 -0.85
C GLU A 128 7.67 1.30 -0.02
N GLY A 129 8.49 0.31 -0.35
CA GLY A 129 8.52 -0.95 0.41
C GLY A 129 7.25 -1.78 0.22
N VAL A 130 6.96 -2.15 -1.03
CA VAL A 130 5.86 -3.06 -1.36
C VAL A 130 6.42 -4.33 -2.00
N ILE A 131 6.06 -5.49 -1.49
CA ILE A 131 6.48 -6.78 -2.03
C ILE A 131 5.30 -7.56 -2.60
N TYR A 132 5.51 -8.12 -3.79
CA TYR A 132 4.55 -9.01 -4.42
C TYR A 132 4.85 -10.45 -4.01
N LEU A 133 3.85 -11.12 -3.45
CA LEU A 133 3.92 -12.50 -2.97
C LEU A 133 3.30 -13.50 -3.95
N GLY A 134 3.25 -13.13 -5.23
CA GLY A 134 2.89 -14.02 -6.33
C GLY A 134 4.11 -14.28 -7.19
N GLY A 135 4.55 -15.54 -7.25
CA GLY A 135 5.52 -16.00 -8.23
C GLY A 135 4.80 -16.63 -9.40
N ASP A 136 5.20 -16.27 -10.62
CA ASP A 136 4.72 -16.91 -11.84
C ASP A 136 5.73 -17.94 -12.39
N GLN A 137 6.91 -18.03 -11.77
CA GLN A 137 7.98 -18.91 -12.22
C GLN A 137 8.06 -20.17 -11.37
N GLN A 138 8.07 -21.32 -12.05
CA GLN A 138 8.19 -22.64 -11.41
C GLN A 138 9.64 -23.03 -11.09
N GLU A 139 10.61 -22.25 -11.55
CA GLU A 139 12.03 -22.52 -11.34
C GLU A 139 12.45 -22.17 -9.90
N SER A 140 13.42 -22.92 -9.36
CA SER A 140 14.01 -22.59 -8.07
C SER A 140 15.05 -21.50 -8.21
N TYR A 141 14.88 -20.42 -7.46
CA TYR A 141 15.73 -19.23 -7.44
C TYR A 141 16.82 -19.27 -6.36
N GLY A 142 16.89 -20.36 -5.60
CA GLY A 142 17.89 -20.56 -4.57
C GLY A 142 17.47 -21.58 -3.54
N VAL A 143 18.38 -21.83 -2.61
CA VAL A 143 18.16 -22.73 -1.48
C VAL A 143 18.43 -22.03 -0.17
N THR A 144 17.67 -22.38 0.86
CA THR A 144 17.99 -21.97 2.23
C THR A 144 17.83 -23.14 3.18
N PHE A 145 18.62 -23.09 4.24
CA PHE A 145 18.48 -23.98 5.38
C PHE A 145 17.76 -23.23 6.49
N GLN A 146 16.85 -23.92 7.18
CA GLN A 146 16.30 -23.46 8.44
C GLN A 146 16.25 -24.63 9.42
N GLY A 147 17.09 -24.55 10.46
CA GLY A 147 17.46 -25.73 11.24
C GLY A 147 18.00 -26.82 10.31
N ASP A 148 17.42 -28.01 10.40
CA ASP A 148 17.82 -29.18 9.59
C ASP A 148 17.01 -29.33 8.28
N ARG A 149 16.12 -28.38 7.97
CA ARG A 149 15.27 -28.45 6.77
C ARG A 149 15.86 -27.64 5.61
N LEU A 150 15.89 -28.26 4.44
CA LEU A 150 16.26 -27.63 3.18
C LEU A 150 15.01 -27.13 2.45
N TYR A 151 15.05 -25.87 2.02
CA TYR A 151 13.99 -25.20 1.29
C TYR A 151 14.48 -24.75 -0.07
N PHE A 152 13.81 -25.18 -1.14
CA PHE A 152 13.93 -24.62 -2.48
C PHE A 152 13.01 -23.42 -2.57
N LEU A 153 13.57 -22.27 -2.95
CA LEU A 153 12.87 -20.99 -2.94
C LEU A 153 12.38 -20.63 -4.34
N THR A 154 11.18 -20.07 -4.41
CA THR A 154 10.71 -19.32 -5.58
C THR A 154 11.29 -17.91 -5.60
N ASP A 155 11.08 -17.19 -6.69
CA ASP A 155 11.50 -15.79 -6.87
C ASP A 155 11.00 -14.87 -5.73
N TYR A 156 9.68 -14.85 -5.49
CA TYR A 156 9.08 -14.01 -4.45
C TYR A 156 9.49 -14.43 -3.03
N GLU A 157 9.78 -15.72 -2.80
CA GLU A 157 10.26 -16.21 -1.51
C GLU A 157 11.68 -15.70 -1.20
N VAL A 158 12.55 -15.64 -2.21
CA VAL A 158 13.89 -15.03 -2.07
C VAL A 158 13.75 -13.53 -1.76
N LEU A 159 12.88 -12.83 -2.49
CA LEU A 159 12.63 -11.40 -2.30
C LEU A 159 12.02 -11.11 -0.92
N TRP A 160 11.08 -11.94 -0.45
CA TRP A 160 10.46 -11.85 0.87
C TRP A 160 11.51 -11.88 1.98
N ARG A 161 12.42 -12.85 1.92
CA ARG A 161 13.50 -12.96 2.91
C ARG A 161 14.41 -11.74 2.90
N LYS A 162 14.79 -11.27 1.71
CA LYS A 162 15.61 -10.05 1.56
C LYS A 162 14.90 -8.82 2.12
N ALA A 163 13.61 -8.64 1.81
CA ALA A 163 12.83 -7.50 2.29
C ALA A 163 12.75 -7.47 3.82
N ILE A 164 12.50 -8.61 4.47
CA ILE A 164 12.46 -8.70 5.94
C ILE A 164 13.84 -8.47 6.57
N LEU A 165 14.90 -9.04 5.99
CA LEU A 165 16.28 -8.79 6.45
C LEU A 165 16.64 -7.30 6.36
N ASN A 166 16.25 -6.64 5.28
CA ASN A 166 16.55 -5.23 5.05
C ASN A 166 15.89 -4.29 6.08
N LEU A 167 14.76 -4.68 6.70
CA LEU A 167 14.18 -3.91 7.79
C LEU A 167 15.15 -3.72 8.95
N TRP A 168 15.98 -4.74 9.23
CA TRP A 168 16.90 -4.78 10.37
C TRP A 168 18.34 -4.39 10.03
N GLN A 169 18.64 -4.06 8.77
CA GLN A 169 19.98 -3.64 8.34
C GLN A 169 20.11 -2.12 8.41
N ASP A 170 21.27 -1.61 8.84
CA ASP A 170 21.56 -0.17 8.83
C ASP A 170 21.46 0.38 7.39
N SER A 171 20.70 1.46 7.24
CA SER A 171 20.37 2.17 5.99
C SER A 171 21.57 2.72 5.20
N THR A 172 22.81 2.47 5.65
CA THR A 172 24.06 2.90 5.01
C THR A 172 24.59 1.95 3.94
N ARG A 173 24.07 0.71 3.87
CA ARG A 173 24.33 -0.22 2.77
C ARG A 173 23.13 -0.23 1.84
N SER A 174 23.31 0.31 0.63
CA SER A 174 22.31 0.42 -0.45
C SER A 174 21.18 -0.62 -0.35
N SER A 175 20.04 -0.21 0.19
CA SER A 175 19.01 -1.08 0.77
C SER A 175 17.78 -1.31 -0.14
N ALA A 176 17.89 -1.17 -1.46
CA ALA A 176 16.74 -1.31 -2.36
C ALA A 176 16.96 -2.16 -3.62
N ASP A 177 17.90 -3.11 -3.60
CA ASP A 177 18.14 -4.02 -4.73
C ASP A 177 16.91 -4.91 -5.03
N TRP A 178 16.18 -5.34 -3.99
CA TRP A 178 15.07 -6.29 -4.16
C TRP A 178 13.82 -5.68 -4.84
N VAL A 179 13.53 -4.39 -4.63
CA VAL A 179 12.37 -3.73 -5.27
C VAL A 179 12.57 -3.67 -6.78
N THR A 180 13.76 -3.22 -7.20
CA THR A 180 14.14 -3.16 -8.61
C THR A 180 14.15 -4.56 -9.23
N ILE A 181 14.80 -5.54 -8.59
CA ILE A 181 14.82 -6.94 -9.08
C ILE A 181 13.39 -7.47 -9.27
N GLN A 182 12.49 -7.23 -8.31
CA GLN A 182 11.10 -7.67 -8.43
C GLN A 182 10.42 -7.03 -9.64
N LEU A 183 10.57 -5.72 -9.81
CA LEU A 183 9.97 -5.00 -10.93
C LEU A 183 10.54 -5.46 -12.28
N GLU A 184 11.85 -5.71 -12.37
CA GLU A 184 12.50 -6.26 -13.56
C GLU A 184 11.95 -7.64 -13.92
N LEU A 185 11.88 -8.56 -12.94
CA LEU A 185 11.32 -9.91 -13.15
C LEU A 185 9.87 -9.85 -13.65
N ARG A 186 9.05 -8.92 -13.12
CA ARG A 186 7.67 -8.73 -13.58
C ARG A 186 7.59 -8.09 -14.95
N ALA A 187 8.42 -7.09 -15.23
CA ALA A 187 8.51 -6.46 -16.55
C ALA A 187 8.89 -7.49 -17.62
N ASP A 188 9.94 -8.29 -17.38
CA ASP A 188 10.41 -9.34 -18.29
C ASP A 188 9.33 -10.40 -18.53
N TYR A 189 8.61 -10.81 -17.47
CA TYR A 189 7.49 -11.72 -17.61
C TYR A 189 6.43 -11.16 -18.57
N TYR A 190 5.95 -9.93 -18.36
CA TYR A 190 4.93 -9.34 -19.22
C TYR A 190 5.41 -9.02 -20.63
N ILE A 191 6.66 -8.62 -20.80
CA ILE A 191 7.29 -8.46 -22.12
C ILE A 191 7.30 -9.78 -22.87
N SER A 192 7.67 -10.89 -22.21
CA SER A 192 7.64 -12.23 -22.81
C SER A 192 6.21 -12.65 -23.16
N MET A 193 5.22 -12.26 -22.35
CA MET A 193 3.82 -12.55 -22.61
C MET A 193 3.26 -11.72 -23.76
N CYS A 194 3.70 -10.48 -23.97
CA CYS A 194 3.31 -9.67 -25.14
C CYS A 194 3.70 -10.38 -26.44
N ALA A 195 4.87 -11.05 -26.49
CA ALA A 195 5.28 -11.83 -27.65
C ALA A 195 4.40 -13.07 -27.89
N LYS A 196 3.89 -13.70 -26.82
CA LYS A 196 3.02 -14.88 -26.89
C LYS A 196 1.55 -14.51 -27.16
N LEU A 197 1.11 -13.36 -26.67
CA LEU A 197 -0.27 -12.87 -26.71
C LEU A 197 -0.32 -11.44 -27.27
N PRO A 198 0.10 -11.21 -28.53
CA PRO A 198 0.25 -9.86 -29.09
C PRO A 198 -1.07 -9.10 -29.25
N SER A 199 -2.21 -9.78 -29.20
CA SER A 199 -3.54 -9.16 -29.32
C SER A 199 -4.22 -8.92 -27.97
N GLN A 200 -3.53 -9.16 -26.84
CA GLN A 200 -4.13 -8.98 -25.51
C GLN A 200 -3.71 -7.62 -24.91
N PRO A 201 -4.62 -6.63 -24.81
CA PRO A 201 -4.28 -5.29 -24.34
C PRO A 201 -3.76 -5.29 -22.91
N VAL A 202 -4.39 -6.06 -22.01
CA VAL A 202 -4.03 -6.13 -20.59
C VAL A 202 -2.56 -6.52 -20.37
N VAL A 203 -2.01 -7.41 -21.20
CA VAL A 203 -0.61 -7.84 -21.09
C VAL A 203 0.35 -6.70 -21.41
N HIS A 204 0.03 -5.89 -22.43
CA HIS A 204 0.79 -4.71 -22.80
C HIS A 204 0.67 -3.60 -21.74
N TYR A 205 -0.53 -3.40 -21.19
CA TYR A 205 -0.75 -2.44 -20.10
C TYR A 205 0.06 -2.78 -18.84
N LEU A 206 0.13 -4.06 -18.48
CA LEU A 206 0.92 -4.51 -17.34
C LEU A 206 2.42 -4.34 -17.60
N ALA A 207 2.91 -4.71 -18.79
CA ALA A 207 4.29 -4.42 -19.19
C ALA A 207 4.63 -2.93 -19.07
N ALA A 208 3.76 -2.05 -19.58
CA ALA A 208 3.93 -0.61 -19.49
C ALA A 208 3.94 -0.11 -18.04
N SER A 209 3.07 -0.65 -17.18
CA SER A 209 2.97 -0.29 -15.77
C SER A 209 4.25 -0.63 -14.99
N TYR A 210 4.82 -1.82 -15.20
CA TYR A 210 6.08 -2.22 -14.57
C TYR A 210 7.27 -1.43 -15.10
N LEU A 211 7.37 -1.22 -16.41
CA LEU A 211 8.39 -0.38 -17.03
C LEU A 211 8.29 1.08 -16.54
N TYR A 212 7.07 1.60 -16.39
CA TYR A 212 6.84 2.92 -15.80
C TYR A 212 7.37 2.98 -14.37
N LEU A 213 7.11 1.98 -13.52
CA LEU A 213 7.65 1.93 -12.16
C LEU A 213 9.18 1.90 -12.15
N LEU A 214 9.81 1.17 -13.08
CA LEU A 214 11.25 1.15 -13.30
C LEU A 214 11.81 2.48 -13.85
N GLY A 215 10.95 3.32 -14.44
CA GLY A 215 11.39 4.54 -15.14
C GLY A 215 11.97 4.27 -16.53
N ASP A 216 11.67 3.11 -17.11
CA ASP A 216 12.11 2.73 -18.45
C ASP A 216 11.23 3.41 -19.52
N PRO A 217 11.81 4.18 -20.47
CA PRO A 217 11.06 4.83 -21.54
C PRO A 217 10.30 3.86 -22.47
N ALA A 218 10.67 2.58 -22.50
CA ALA A 218 9.94 1.54 -23.23
C ALA A 218 8.48 1.40 -22.76
N ALA A 219 8.13 1.89 -21.57
CA ALA A 219 6.76 1.96 -21.07
C ALA A 219 5.81 2.63 -22.08
N ASN A 220 6.27 3.70 -22.76
CA ASN A 220 5.46 4.43 -23.74
C ASN A 220 5.03 3.53 -24.90
N ARG A 221 5.95 2.73 -25.45
CA ARG A 221 5.68 1.81 -26.56
C ARG A 221 4.61 0.77 -26.19
N TYR A 222 4.74 0.14 -25.02
CA TYR A 222 3.77 -0.87 -24.58
C TYR A 222 2.42 -0.25 -24.23
N LEU A 223 2.39 0.96 -23.67
CA LEU A 223 1.14 1.67 -23.41
C LEU A 223 0.41 2.02 -24.71
N ALA A 224 1.14 2.47 -25.74
CA ALA A 224 0.60 2.73 -27.08
C ALA A 224 -0.01 1.47 -27.70
N GLN A 225 0.68 0.34 -27.64
CA GLN A 225 0.14 -0.93 -28.11
C GLN A 225 -1.13 -1.35 -27.36
N SER A 226 -1.15 -1.20 -26.03
CA SER A 226 -2.35 -1.47 -25.24
C SER A 226 -3.51 -0.55 -25.65
N PHE A 227 -3.24 0.75 -25.78
CA PHE A 227 -4.24 1.75 -26.16
C PHE A 227 -4.82 1.48 -27.55
N GLU A 228 -3.98 1.20 -28.55
CA GLU A 228 -4.41 0.86 -29.91
C GLU A 228 -5.32 -0.38 -29.92
N LEU A 229 -4.97 -1.43 -29.19
CA LEU A 229 -5.80 -2.63 -29.05
C LEU A 229 -7.12 -2.34 -28.33
N MET A 230 -7.10 -1.51 -27.29
CA MET A 230 -8.31 -1.11 -26.57
C MET A 230 -9.27 -0.32 -27.46
N VAL A 231 -8.76 0.58 -28.29
CA VAL A 231 -9.54 1.33 -29.28
C VAL A 231 -10.11 0.39 -30.35
N LEU A 232 -9.28 -0.53 -30.86
CA LEU A 232 -9.71 -1.53 -31.86
C LEU A 232 -10.84 -2.42 -31.35
N TYR A 233 -10.84 -2.74 -30.05
CA TYR A 233 -11.89 -3.53 -29.39
C TYR A 233 -13.04 -2.70 -28.84
N GLU A 234 -13.10 -1.40 -29.19
CA GLU A 234 -14.18 -0.48 -28.84
C GLU A 234 -14.40 -0.33 -27.33
N TYR A 235 -13.35 -0.47 -26.52
CA TYR A 235 -13.40 -0.17 -25.09
C TYR A 235 -13.41 1.34 -24.85
N LEU A 236 -14.58 1.89 -24.51
CA LEU A 236 -14.84 3.33 -24.44
C LEU A 236 -14.06 4.07 -23.34
N ASP A 237 -13.69 3.40 -22.24
CA ASP A 237 -13.00 4.02 -21.10
C ASP A 237 -11.45 4.09 -21.26
N CYS A 238 -10.92 3.72 -22.43
CA CYS A 238 -9.48 3.72 -22.67
C CYS A 238 -8.84 5.12 -22.67
N LEU A 239 -9.61 6.18 -22.95
CA LEU A 239 -9.10 7.56 -22.90
C LEU A 239 -8.74 7.98 -21.47
N HIS A 240 -9.63 7.74 -20.50
CA HIS A 240 -9.37 8.10 -19.10
C HIS A 240 -8.36 7.18 -18.42
N SER A 241 -8.31 5.90 -18.81
CA SER A 241 -7.40 4.92 -18.19
C SER A 241 -6.02 4.89 -18.84
N HIS A 242 -5.95 4.69 -20.16
CA HIS A 242 -4.69 4.48 -20.87
C HIS A 242 -4.11 5.78 -21.40
N PHE A 243 -4.92 6.60 -22.09
CA PHE A 243 -4.39 7.82 -22.71
C PHE A 243 -3.90 8.81 -21.66
N ARG A 244 -4.65 8.97 -20.56
CA ARG A 244 -4.20 9.79 -19.43
C ARG A 244 -2.86 9.33 -18.86
N PHE A 245 -2.61 8.02 -18.81
CA PHE A 245 -1.38 7.47 -18.25
C PHE A 245 -0.11 7.87 -19.03
N PHE A 246 -0.22 8.23 -20.32
CA PHE A 246 0.92 8.83 -21.04
C PHE A 246 1.45 10.07 -20.33
N SER A 247 0.57 10.90 -19.75
CA SER A 247 1.01 12.12 -19.06
C SER A 247 1.98 11.82 -17.92
N ALA A 248 1.78 10.73 -17.17
CA ALA A 248 2.71 10.32 -16.12
C ALA A 248 4.05 9.83 -16.66
N ILE A 249 4.04 9.14 -17.81
CA ILE A 249 5.26 8.70 -18.50
C ILE A 249 6.06 9.92 -18.97
N GLU A 250 5.41 10.90 -19.59
CA GLU A 250 6.08 12.12 -20.07
C GLU A 250 6.64 12.98 -18.92
N VAL A 251 5.97 12.98 -17.76
CA VAL A 251 6.56 13.60 -16.56
C VAL A 251 7.89 12.93 -16.17
N LYS A 252 8.00 11.60 -16.27
CA LYS A 252 9.23 10.87 -15.95
C LYS A 252 10.34 11.08 -16.97
N THR A 253 10.01 11.29 -18.25
CA THR A 253 10.99 11.60 -19.31
C THR A 253 11.43 13.07 -19.28
N GLY A 254 10.69 13.93 -18.55
CA GLY A 254 10.99 15.34 -18.35
C GLY A 254 10.26 16.28 -19.32
N ASP A 255 9.38 15.76 -20.17
CA ASP A 255 8.58 16.54 -21.12
C ASP A 255 7.26 16.99 -20.49
N LEU A 256 7.32 18.06 -19.69
CA LEU A 256 6.15 18.58 -18.98
C LEU A 256 5.13 19.26 -19.89
N GLU A 257 5.57 19.83 -21.01
CA GLU A 257 4.65 20.47 -21.96
C GLU A 257 3.74 19.43 -22.59
N THR A 258 4.32 18.33 -23.11
CA THR A 258 3.56 17.21 -23.65
C THR A 258 2.70 16.56 -22.57
N ALA A 259 3.21 16.39 -21.36
CA ALA A 259 2.45 15.80 -20.25
C ALA A 259 1.17 16.60 -19.91
N VAL A 260 1.28 17.92 -19.78
CA VAL A 260 0.12 18.80 -19.53
C VAL A 260 -0.87 18.76 -20.69
N GLN A 261 -0.37 18.76 -21.93
CA GLN A 261 -1.22 18.66 -23.11
C GLN A 261 -2.01 17.34 -23.14
N GLN A 262 -1.35 16.22 -22.88
CA GLN A 262 -1.99 14.90 -22.82
C GLN A 262 -3.06 14.82 -21.74
N TYR A 263 -2.78 15.35 -20.54
CA TYR A 263 -3.80 15.42 -19.48
C TYR A 263 -5.01 16.26 -19.94
N THR A 264 -4.75 17.45 -20.51
CA THR A 264 -5.77 18.38 -20.97
C THR A 264 -6.72 17.76 -22.00
N ILE A 265 -6.22 16.92 -22.91
CA ILE A 265 -7.06 16.20 -23.90
C ILE A 265 -8.10 15.31 -23.23
N THR A 266 -7.78 14.74 -22.07
CA THR A 266 -8.67 13.84 -21.31
C THR A 266 -9.52 14.55 -20.25
N ALA A 267 -9.40 15.87 -20.11
CA ALA A 267 -10.12 16.65 -19.11
C ALA A 267 -11.52 17.02 -19.60
N PHE A 268 -12.51 16.16 -19.35
CA PHE A 268 -13.88 16.36 -19.86
C PHE A 268 -14.79 17.03 -18.85
N THR A 269 -14.61 16.74 -17.56
CA THR A 269 -15.40 17.34 -16.48
C THR A 269 -14.97 18.78 -16.19
N ALA A 270 -15.84 19.55 -15.52
CA ALA A 270 -15.50 20.92 -15.11
C ALA A 270 -14.32 20.94 -14.12
N GLU A 271 -14.28 19.96 -13.21
CA GLU A 271 -13.21 19.80 -12.23
C GLU A 271 -11.87 19.53 -12.93
N GLU A 272 -11.82 18.57 -13.86
CA GLU A 272 -10.59 18.26 -14.61
C GLU A 272 -10.12 19.42 -15.49
N LYS A 273 -11.04 20.23 -16.03
CA LYS A 273 -10.68 21.42 -16.82
C LYS A 273 -10.05 22.50 -15.95
N LEU A 274 -10.57 22.72 -14.74
CA LEU A 274 -9.95 23.62 -13.77
C LEU A 274 -8.55 23.13 -13.38
N GLU A 275 -8.37 21.81 -13.24
CA GLU A 275 -7.05 21.23 -12.99
C GLU A 275 -6.09 21.46 -14.17
N ALA A 276 -6.56 21.29 -15.41
CA ALA A 276 -5.76 21.56 -16.60
C ALA A 276 -5.36 23.04 -16.70
N GLU A 277 -6.26 23.98 -16.41
CA GLU A 277 -5.96 25.42 -16.36
C GLU A 277 -4.92 25.75 -15.30
N ARG A 278 -5.02 25.13 -14.11
CA ARG A 278 -4.05 25.28 -13.02
C ARG A 278 -2.66 24.78 -13.43
N LEU A 279 -2.59 23.59 -14.02
CA LEU A 279 -1.35 23.02 -14.55
C LEU A 279 -0.71 23.93 -15.60
N GLN A 280 -1.49 24.46 -16.53
CA GLN A 280 -1.00 25.43 -17.52
C GLN A 280 -0.50 26.71 -16.85
N GLY A 281 -1.21 27.25 -15.87
CA GLY A 281 -0.80 28.43 -15.12
C GLY A 281 0.57 28.25 -14.44
N TRP A 282 0.77 27.12 -13.75
CA TRP A 282 2.06 26.80 -13.14
C TRP A 282 3.17 26.58 -14.17
N LEU A 283 2.86 25.91 -15.30
CA LEU A 283 3.83 25.68 -16.38
C LEU A 283 4.34 26.99 -16.98
N HIS A 284 3.44 27.94 -17.29
CA HIS A 284 3.81 29.27 -17.81
C HIS A 284 4.59 30.10 -16.78
N SER A 285 4.34 29.89 -15.49
CA SER A 285 5.01 30.60 -14.40
C SER A 285 6.34 29.96 -13.97
N GLY A 286 6.79 28.90 -14.66
CA GLY A 286 8.04 28.19 -14.35
C GLY A 286 7.98 27.33 -13.08
N GLN A 287 6.79 27.02 -12.56
CA GLN A 287 6.61 26.22 -11.34
C GLN A 287 6.60 24.72 -11.64
N TYR A 288 7.67 24.23 -12.27
CA TYR A 288 7.73 22.89 -12.86
C TYR A 288 7.54 21.75 -11.85
N GLU A 289 8.05 21.88 -10.62
CA GLU A 289 7.90 20.83 -9.60
C GLU A 289 6.45 20.70 -9.11
N LEU A 290 5.67 21.78 -9.08
CA LEU A 290 4.23 21.69 -8.78
C LEU A 290 3.48 20.99 -9.92
N VAL A 291 3.81 21.30 -11.17
CA VAL A 291 3.26 20.61 -12.35
C VAL A 291 3.55 19.11 -12.28
N ARG A 292 4.80 18.72 -11.98
CA ARG A 292 5.20 17.31 -11.85
C ARG A 292 4.44 16.60 -10.74
N ALA A 293 4.42 17.20 -9.55
CA ALA A 293 3.74 16.60 -8.39
C ALA A 293 2.24 16.43 -8.65
N GLU A 294 1.60 17.42 -9.26
CA GLU A 294 0.17 17.38 -9.53
C GLU A 294 -0.17 16.38 -10.63
N LEU A 295 0.60 16.31 -11.70
CA LEU A 295 0.41 15.28 -12.73
C LEU A 295 0.62 13.86 -12.17
N PHE A 296 1.58 13.66 -11.27
CA PHE A 296 1.69 12.38 -10.57
C PHE A 296 0.46 12.08 -9.70
N ARG A 297 -0.06 13.05 -8.94
CA ARG A 297 -1.28 12.91 -8.14
C ARG A 297 -2.51 12.57 -9.00
N LEU A 298 -2.66 13.23 -10.14
CA LEU A 298 -3.76 13.04 -11.09
C LEU A 298 -3.70 11.66 -11.79
N ASN A 299 -2.52 11.04 -11.82
CA ASN A 299 -2.30 9.67 -12.30
C ASN A 299 -2.14 8.66 -11.16
N GLU A 300 -2.59 9.00 -9.94
CA GLU A 300 -2.55 8.10 -8.77
C GLU A 300 -1.15 7.59 -8.42
N ASN A 301 -0.09 8.32 -8.77
CA ASN A 301 1.27 8.09 -8.28
C ASN A 301 1.56 9.01 -7.10
N GLU A 302 0.84 8.81 -6.00
CA GLU A 302 0.94 9.68 -4.83
C GLU A 302 2.32 9.61 -4.17
N ALA A 303 3.04 8.48 -4.24
CA ALA A 303 4.39 8.35 -3.70
C ALA A 303 5.36 9.31 -4.40
N ALA A 304 5.30 9.42 -5.73
CA ALA A 304 6.12 10.36 -6.47
C ALA A 304 5.73 11.82 -6.16
N ALA A 305 4.43 12.11 -6.08
CA ALA A 305 3.94 13.43 -5.69
C ALA A 305 4.45 13.84 -4.30
N VAL A 306 4.35 12.96 -3.31
CA VAL A 306 4.83 13.20 -1.95
C VAL A 306 6.33 13.46 -1.92
N ARG A 307 7.14 12.69 -2.66
CA ARG A 307 8.61 12.91 -2.71
C ARG A 307 8.95 14.31 -3.21
N ILE A 308 8.29 14.77 -4.26
CA ILE A 308 8.52 16.12 -4.82
C ILE A 308 8.05 17.17 -3.82
N LEU A 309 6.78 17.10 -3.38
CA LEU A 309 6.18 18.11 -2.52
C LEU A 309 6.87 18.23 -1.15
N SER A 310 7.36 17.12 -0.59
CA SER A 310 8.09 17.13 0.69
C SER A 310 9.42 17.88 0.62
N SER A 311 9.98 18.08 -0.58
CA SER A 311 11.21 18.85 -0.79
C SER A 311 10.97 20.35 -1.00
N LEU A 312 9.72 20.76 -1.22
CA LEU A 312 9.34 22.14 -1.47
C LEU A 312 8.89 22.83 -0.18
N THR A 313 9.22 24.12 -0.05
CA THR A 313 8.93 24.90 1.17
C THR A 313 7.76 25.88 1.02
N THR A 314 7.16 25.98 -0.17
CA THR A 314 6.08 26.94 -0.44
C THR A 314 4.78 26.53 0.25
N SER A 315 3.96 27.50 0.66
CA SER A 315 2.66 27.23 1.29
C SER A 315 1.74 26.41 0.39
N GLU A 316 1.75 26.68 -0.92
CA GLU A 316 0.99 25.92 -1.91
C GLU A 316 1.42 24.45 -1.98
N ALA A 317 2.73 24.17 -1.99
CA ALA A 317 3.24 22.79 -1.95
C ALA A 317 2.84 22.08 -0.67
N LYS A 318 2.89 22.76 0.49
CA LYS A 318 2.45 22.18 1.76
C LYS A 318 0.95 21.85 1.76
N LEU A 319 0.10 22.70 1.19
CA LEU A 319 -1.34 22.42 1.06
C LEU A 319 -1.61 21.19 0.17
N LEU A 320 -0.91 21.08 -0.97
CA LEU A 320 -0.99 19.90 -1.84
C LEU A 320 -0.44 18.64 -1.15
N LEU A 321 0.59 18.79 -0.31
CA LEU A 321 1.17 17.69 0.46
C LEU A 321 0.18 17.16 1.51
N ILE A 322 -0.53 18.04 2.21
CA ILE A 322 -1.61 17.66 3.13
C ILE A 322 -2.67 16.84 2.39
N GLN A 323 -3.15 17.32 1.24
CA GLN A 323 -4.15 16.60 0.44
C GLN A 323 -3.66 15.21 0.02
N ASN A 324 -2.39 15.10 -0.40
CA ASN A 324 -1.79 13.82 -0.73
C ASN A 324 -1.70 12.90 0.48
N TYR A 325 -1.23 13.37 1.64
CA TYR A 325 -1.18 12.57 2.86
C TYR A 325 -2.56 12.06 3.29
N ILE A 326 -3.61 12.86 3.13
CA ILE A 326 -4.99 12.43 3.38
C ILE A 326 -5.38 11.28 2.45
N ARG A 327 -5.12 11.40 1.14
CA ARG A 327 -5.44 10.39 0.13
C ARG A 327 -4.73 9.05 0.36
N ILE A 328 -3.48 9.08 0.84
CA ILE A 328 -2.70 7.85 1.09
C ILE A 328 -2.74 7.39 2.56
N PHE A 329 -3.68 7.92 3.34
CA PHE A 329 -3.89 7.57 4.75
C PHE A 329 -2.71 7.86 5.70
N GLN A 330 -1.78 8.73 5.30
CA GLN A 330 -0.71 9.26 6.18
C GLN A 330 -1.23 10.41 7.04
N TRP A 331 -2.32 10.16 7.74
CA TRP A 331 -3.15 11.17 8.39
C TRP A 331 -2.45 11.93 9.51
N GLU A 332 -1.59 11.28 10.29
CA GLU A 332 -0.83 11.97 11.34
C GLU A 332 0.11 13.02 10.74
N LYS A 333 0.76 12.71 9.61
CA LYS A 333 1.60 13.70 8.91
C LYS A 333 0.76 14.85 8.34
N ALA A 334 -0.45 14.54 7.86
CA ALA A 334 -1.38 15.56 7.39
C ALA A 334 -1.79 16.51 8.54
N LEU A 335 -2.12 15.96 9.71
CA LEU A 335 -2.49 16.73 10.89
C LEU A 335 -1.32 17.57 11.44
N GLU A 336 -0.12 16.99 11.54
CA GLU A 336 1.10 17.71 11.94
C GLU A 336 1.33 18.92 11.02
N LEU A 337 1.25 18.72 9.71
CA LEU A 337 1.45 19.78 8.72
C LEU A 337 0.31 20.82 8.71
N GLN A 338 -0.94 20.42 8.99
CA GLN A 338 -2.06 21.35 9.17
C GLN A 338 -1.86 22.26 10.39
N GLN A 339 -1.37 21.70 11.50
CA GLN A 339 -1.08 22.45 12.72
C GLN A 339 0.05 23.47 12.50
N GLU A 340 1.09 23.09 11.76
CA GLU A 340 2.17 24.02 11.37
C GLU A 340 1.67 25.22 10.54
N LEU A 341 0.63 25.02 9.73
CA LEU A 341 0.04 26.07 8.89
C LEU A 341 -1.05 26.87 9.60
N GLU A 342 -1.29 26.63 10.89
CA GLU A 342 -2.40 27.21 11.67
C GLU A 342 -3.78 26.98 10.98
N GLY A 343 -3.90 25.88 10.24
CA GLY A 343 -5.12 25.51 9.53
C GLY A 343 -6.17 24.88 10.46
N SER A 344 -7.42 24.80 9.97
CA SER A 344 -8.45 24.00 10.65
C SER A 344 -8.07 22.53 10.57
N VAL A 345 -7.92 21.90 11.74
CA VAL A 345 -7.74 20.45 11.86
C VAL A 345 -8.99 19.75 11.35
N ASP A 346 -8.81 18.74 10.49
CA ASP A 346 -9.90 17.88 10.05
C ASP A 346 -10.33 16.98 11.23
N GLY A 347 -11.46 17.31 11.85
CA GLY A 347 -11.97 16.60 13.02
C GLY A 347 -12.42 15.16 12.74
N VAL A 348 -12.69 14.78 11.48
CA VAL A 348 -12.95 13.38 11.11
C VAL A 348 -11.66 12.57 11.16
N ILE A 349 -10.59 13.13 10.63
CA ILE A 349 -9.26 12.51 10.65
C ILE A 349 -8.75 12.39 12.10
N GLU A 350 -8.82 13.47 12.86
CA GLU A 350 -8.43 13.50 14.27
C GLU A 350 -9.24 12.49 15.09
N GLY A 351 -10.56 12.47 14.91
CA GLY A 351 -11.44 11.53 15.61
C GLY A 351 -11.12 10.07 15.28
N THR A 352 -10.81 9.76 14.03
CA THR A 352 -10.44 8.39 13.64
C THR A 352 -9.08 7.99 14.22
N ILE A 353 -8.10 8.89 14.26
CA ILE A 353 -6.81 8.63 14.93
C ILE A 353 -7.02 8.38 16.42
N HIS A 354 -7.86 9.16 17.09
CA HIS A 354 -8.22 8.91 18.49
C HIS A 354 -8.87 7.54 18.68
N LEU A 355 -9.80 7.15 17.81
CA LEU A 355 -10.45 5.84 17.85
C LEU A 355 -9.41 4.71 17.72
N LEU A 356 -8.50 4.81 16.75
CA LEU A 356 -7.43 3.83 16.52
C LEU A 356 -6.46 3.70 17.71
N HIS A 357 -6.27 4.77 18.48
CA HIS A 357 -5.49 4.75 19.71
C HIS A 357 -6.29 4.35 20.97
N GLY A 358 -7.53 3.87 20.81
CA GLY A 358 -8.40 3.48 21.93
C GLY A 358 -8.95 4.65 22.74
N ARG A 359 -8.80 5.89 22.27
CA ARG A 359 -9.28 7.12 22.91
C ARG A 359 -10.71 7.42 22.47
N ARG A 360 -11.64 6.55 22.87
CA ARG A 360 -13.03 6.58 22.40
C ARG A 360 -13.74 7.90 22.71
N HIS A 361 -13.55 8.47 23.90
CA HIS A 361 -14.23 9.70 24.29
C HIS A 361 -13.75 10.89 23.46
N GLU A 362 -12.45 10.97 23.22
CA GLU A 362 -11.83 11.98 22.37
C GLU A 362 -12.27 11.82 20.91
N ALA A 363 -12.34 10.58 20.41
CA ALA A 363 -12.86 10.28 19.07
C ALA A 363 -14.29 10.80 18.88
N ILE A 364 -15.20 10.47 19.81
CA ILE A 364 -16.59 10.94 19.78
C ILE A 364 -16.63 12.47 19.82
N ARG A 365 -15.82 13.11 20.66
CA ARG A 365 -15.76 14.57 20.75
C ARG A 365 -15.31 15.19 19.42
N SER A 366 -14.26 14.67 18.79
CA SER A 366 -13.78 15.17 17.49
C SER A 366 -14.81 14.95 16.38
N PHE A 367 -15.49 13.80 16.35
CA PHE A 367 -16.57 13.55 15.39
C PHE A 367 -17.77 14.48 15.58
N LEU A 368 -18.19 14.75 16.82
CA LEU A 368 -19.26 15.70 17.11
C LEU A 368 -18.88 17.14 16.73
N ASN A 369 -17.63 17.54 16.98
CA ASN A 369 -17.12 18.84 16.55
C ASN A 369 -17.08 18.97 15.02
N ALA A 370 -16.64 17.91 14.32
CA ALA A 370 -16.55 17.88 12.86
C ALA A 370 -17.93 17.94 12.19
N ALA A 371 -18.93 17.29 12.78
CA ALA A 371 -20.28 17.22 12.23
C ALA A 371 -21.09 18.53 12.30
N GLY A 372 -20.65 19.50 13.10
CA GLY A 372 -21.38 20.76 13.29
C GLY A 372 -22.84 20.56 13.73
N GLN A 373 -23.76 21.36 13.18
CA GLN A 373 -25.20 21.29 13.48
C GLN A 373 -26.00 20.39 12.52
N ASP A 374 -25.41 19.86 11.45
CA ASP A 374 -26.13 19.24 10.32
C ASP A 374 -26.23 17.71 10.38
N ASN A 375 -26.24 17.11 11.58
CA ASN A 375 -26.40 15.66 11.79
C ASN A 375 -25.39 14.75 11.05
N GLN A 376 -24.27 15.29 10.56
CA GLN A 376 -23.22 14.54 9.86
C GLN A 376 -22.37 13.65 10.80
N ALA A 377 -22.67 13.64 12.11
CA ALA A 377 -22.00 12.78 13.09
C ALA A 377 -22.45 11.33 12.99
N TRP A 378 -23.69 11.08 12.56
CA TRP A 378 -24.28 9.74 12.56
C TRP A 378 -23.51 8.73 11.70
N PRO A 379 -23.09 9.06 10.46
CA PRO A 379 -22.25 8.15 9.66
C PRO A 379 -20.93 7.80 10.36
N LEU A 380 -20.28 8.76 11.02
CA LEU A 380 -19.00 8.56 11.72
C LEU A 380 -19.16 7.67 12.96
N LEU A 381 -20.24 7.88 13.71
CA LEU A 381 -20.57 7.04 14.88
C LEU A 381 -21.04 5.64 14.46
N SER A 382 -21.72 5.50 13.33
CA SER A 382 -22.07 4.21 12.74
C SER A 382 -20.81 3.45 12.34
N GLU A 383 -19.89 4.09 11.62
CA GLU A 383 -18.61 3.48 11.24
C GLU A 383 -17.85 2.99 12.48
N MET A 384 -17.80 3.77 13.56
CA MET A 384 -17.16 3.35 14.81
C MET A 384 -17.79 2.06 15.35
N ALA A 385 -19.13 1.93 15.32
CA ALA A 385 -19.82 0.72 15.75
C ALA A 385 -19.54 -0.48 14.81
N ASP A 386 -19.47 -0.23 13.50
CA ASP A 386 -19.18 -1.25 12.48
C ASP A 386 -17.74 -1.77 12.64
N LEU A 387 -16.77 -0.89 12.89
CA LEU A 387 -15.40 -1.28 13.22
C LEU A 387 -15.35 -2.14 14.48
N GLU A 388 -16.06 -1.74 15.54
CA GLU A 388 -16.08 -2.49 16.80
C GLU A 388 -16.72 -3.88 16.65
N GLU A 389 -17.73 -4.03 15.79
CA GLU A 389 -18.27 -5.34 15.43
C GLU A 389 -17.27 -6.16 14.61
N ALA A 390 -16.62 -5.55 13.61
CA ALA A 390 -15.61 -6.22 12.80
C ALA A 390 -14.43 -6.74 13.64
N ILE A 391 -13.94 -5.95 14.59
CA ILE A 391 -12.92 -6.36 15.57
C ILE A 391 -13.41 -7.53 16.43
N ARG A 392 -14.66 -7.50 16.90
CA ARG A 392 -15.23 -8.60 17.69
C ARG A 392 -15.35 -9.89 16.87
N ARG A 393 -15.78 -9.81 15.60
CA ARG A 393 -15.82 -10.96 14.67
C ARG A 393 -14.43 -11.54 14.45
N LEU A 394 -13.43 -10.68 14.20
CA LEU A 394 -12.04 -11.10 14.05
C LEU A 394 -11.52 -11.85 15.28
N LYS A 395 -11.73 -11.30 16.49
CA LYS A 395 -11.30 -11.95 17.75
C LYS A 395 -11.94 -13.33 17.91
N ARG A 396 -13.23 -13.48 17.61
CA ARG A 396 -13.91 -14.79 17.62
C ARG A 396 -13.31 -15.78 16.61
N ARG A 397 -12.97 -15.35 15.40
CA ARG A 397 -12.34 -16.24 14.38
C ARG A 397 -10.96 -16.72 14.78
N VAL A 398 -10.18 -15.87 15.45
CA VAL A 398 -8.82 -16.19 15.89
C VAL A 398 -8.82 -17.09 17.14
N GLU A 399 -9.85 -16.94 17.99
CA GLU A 399 -10.04 -17.74 19.21
C GLU A 399 -10.81 -19.04 19.01
N ALA A 400 -11.51 -19.22 17.89
CA ALA A 400 -12.18 -20.48 17.52
C ALA A 400 -11.13 -21.59 17.38
#